data_AF-A0A0F3GJC9-F1
#
_entry.id   AF-A0A0F3GJC9-F1
#
_cell.length_a   1.000
_cell.length_b   1.000
_cell.length_c   1.000
_cell.angle_alpha   90.00
_cell.angle_beta   90.00
_cell.angle_gamma   90.00
#
_symmetry.space_group_name_H-M   'P 1'
#
loop_
_entity.id
_entity.type
_entity.pdbx_description
1 polymer ?
#
loop_
_entity_poly.entity_id
_entity_poly.type
_entity_poly.pdbx_seq_one_letter_code
_entity_poly.pdbx_strand_id
1 'polypeptide(L)'
;MRSKGEKSTNRIGHDGELLSLRKYRTSDPIKYISWKATAKTGQLKTKELSALAFEPVIIDFDKTNINDYEERISCITYTVYYLMKHNIPVGLKVNDKEFRPDVSHRHKLNILRELALLP
;
A
#
# COMPACT_ATOMS: atom_id res chain seq x y z
N MET A 1 15.68 -11.41 -7.74
CA MET A 1 14.36 -11.99 -8.08
C MET A 1 13.34 -10.86 -7.98
N ARG A 2 12.77 -10.39 -9.09
CA ARG A 2 11.64 -9.43 -9.10
C ARG A 2 10.42 -10.17 -8.58
N SER A 3 9.85 -9.74 -7.46
CA SER A 3 8.60 -10.31 -6.97
C SER A 3 7.48 -9.88 -7.92
N LYS A 4 6.74 -10.87 -8.41
CA LYS A 4 5.79 -10.77 -9.51
C LYS A 4 4.56 -9.99 -9.01
N GLY A 5 4.61 -8.66 -9.04
CA GLY A 5 3.51 -7.80 -8.58
C GLY A 5 3.83 -6.31 -8.37
N GLU A 6 5.11 -5.92 -8.30
CA GLU A 6 5.47 -4.51 -8.17
C GLU A 6 5.27 -3.76 -9.49
N LYS A 7 4.25 -2.89 -9.55
CA LYS A 7 4.12 -1.86 -10.58
C LYS A 7 4.53 -0.51 -9.99
N SER A 8 5.60 0.07 -10.53
CA SER A 8 5.97 1.46 -10.23
C SER A 8 4.85 2.39 -10.65
N THR A 9 4.37 3.26 -9.74
CA THR A 9 3.40 4.30 -10.09
C THR A 9 4.11 5.56 -10.59
N ASN A 10 3.40 6.43 -11.30
CA ASN A 10 3.89 7.77 -11.57
C ASN A 10 3.68 8.75 -10.38
N ARG A 11 3.34 8.24 -9.18
CA ARG A 11 3.17 9.06 -7.97
C ARG A 11 4.51 9.11 -7.24
N ILE A 12 4.84 10.26 -6.67
CA ILE A 12 6.06 10.44 -5.87
C ILE A 12 5.98 9.57 -4.62
N GLY A 13 7.03 8.79 -4.37
CA GLY A 13 7.21 7.94 -3.20
C GLY A 13 8.68 7.79 -2.84
N HIS A 14 9.00 6.75 -2.05
CA HIS A 14 10.27 6.66 -1.33
C HIS A 14 11.12 5.44 -1.69
N ASP A 15 10.52 4.43 -2.35
CA ASP A 15 11.10 3.09 -2.52
C ASP A 15 10.90 2.49 -3.93
N GLY A 16 10.28 3.22 -4.86
CA GLY A 16 10.09 2.78 -6.24
C GLY A 16 11.22 3.18 -7.19
N GLU A 17 10.99 2.99 -8.49
CA GLU A 17 11.89 3.40 -9.57
C GLU A 17 12.09 4.92 -9.64
N LEU A 18 13.25 5.36 -10.16
CA LEU A 18 13.56 6.77 -10.36
C LEU A 18 12.60 7.38 -11.39
N LEU A 19 11.78 8.34 -10.95
CA LEU A 19 10.91 9.12 -11.82
C LEU A 19 11.65 10.32 -12.43
N SER A 20 12.39 11.07 -11.59
CA SER A 20 12.87 12.40 -11.94
C SER A 20 14.08 12.83 -11.11
N LEU A 21 14.84 13.81 -11.62
CA LEU A 21 15.87 14.52 -10.88
C LEU A 21 15.48 16.00 -10.78
N ARG A 22 15.16 16.47 -9.57
CA ARG A 22 14.81 17.87 -9.33
C ARG A 22 15.84 18.60 -8.49
N LYS A 23 15.72 19.93 -8.38
CA LYS A 23 16.54 20.70 -7.44
C LYS A 23 16.21 20.31 -6.00
N TYR A 24 17.24 20.22 -5.17
CA TYR A 24 17.13 19.95 -3.75
C TYR A 24 16.37 21.07 -3.03
N ARG A 25 15.52 20.67 -2.08
CA ARG A 25 14.81 21.55 -1.13
C ARG A 25 15.19 21.13 0.27
N THR A 26 15.14 22.07 1.23
CA THR A 26 15.50 21.80 2.63
C THR A 26 14.65 20.71 3.29
N SER A 27 13.43 20.46 2.79
CA SER A 27 12.55 19.37 3.23
C SER A 27 12.96 17.99 2.71
N ASP A 28 13.94 17.90 1.80
CA ASP A 28 14.30 16.66 1.16
C ASP A 28 15.26 15.83 2.02
N PRO A 29 15.05 14.52 2.16
CA PRO A 29 16.01 13.65 2.80
C PRO A 29 17.35 13.63 2.03
N ILE A 30 18.44 13.87 2.75
CA ILE A 30 19.82 13.87 2.22
C ILE A 30 20.14 12.56 1.49
N LYS A 31 19.58 11.43 1.94
CA LYS A 31 19.76 10.10 1.31
C LYS A 31 19.34 10.04 -0.16
N TYR A 32 18.50 10.97 -0.62
CA TYR A 32 18.04 11.03 -2.01
C TYR A 32 18.86 11.99 -2.88
N ILE A 33 19.91 12.62 -2.37
CA ILE A 33 20.79 13.47 -3.17
C ILE A 33 21.50 12.63 -4.24
N SER A 34 21.38 13.05 -5.49
CA SER A 34 22.14 12.50 -6.60
C SER A 34 23.47 13.22 -6.70
N TRP A 35 24.50 12.68 -6.03
CA TRP A 35 25.85 13.23 -6.07
C TRP A 35 26.41 13.33 -7.49
N LYS A 36 26.11 12.34 -8.35
CA LYS A 36 26.53 12.35 -9.77
C LYS A 36 25.91 13.50 -10.56
N ALA A 37 24.61 13.76 -10.41
CA ALA A 37 23.95 14.87 -11.09
C ALA A 37 24.36 16.23 -10.51
N THR A 38 24.61 16.26 -9.20
CA THR A 38 25.13 17.44 -8.50
C THR A 38 26.50 17.83 -9.02
N ALA A 39 27.44 16.88 -9.12
CA ALA A 39 28.78 17.12 -9.65
C ALA A 39 28.76 17.64 -11.10
N LYS A 40 27.85 17.13 -11.94
CA LYS A 40 27.72 17.56 -13.34
C LYS A 40 27.12 18.96 -13.50
N THR A 41 26.24 19.38 -12.59
CA THR A 41 25.47 20.63 -12.74
C THR A 41 25.89 21.73 -11.77
N GLY A 42 26.73 21.42 -10.78
CA GLY A 42 27.09 22.34 -9.69
C GLY A 42 25.94 22.68 -8.73
N GLN A 43 24.76 22.09 -8.90
CA GLN A 43 23.57 22.35 -8.08
C GLN A 43 23.11 21.07 -7.41
N LEU A 44 22.74 21.14 -6.13
CA LEU A 44 22.19 19.97 -5.43
C LEU A 44 20.93 19.45 -6.12
N LYS A 45 20.97 18.18 -6.51
CA LYS A 45 19.85 17.47 -7.15
C LYS A 45 19.35 16.34 -6.27
N THR A 46 18.03 16.21 -6.14
CA THR A 46 17.36 15.13 -5.41
C THR A 46 16.69 14.18 -6.39
N LYS A 47 16.81 12.88 -6.14
CA LYS A 47 16.07 11.81 -6.82
C LYS A 47 14.62 11.80 -6.35
N GLU A 48 13.68 11.91 -7.28
CA GLU A 48 12.29 11.59 -7.04
C GLU A 48 12.05 10.15 -7.45
N LEU A 49 11.65 9.33 -6.48
CA LEU A 49 11.32 7.93 -6.69
C LEU A 49 9.81 7.78 -6.81
N SER A 50 9.38 6.72 -7.47
CA SER A 50 7.98 6.34 -7.50
C SER A 50 7.55 5.76 -6.16
N ALA A 51 6.26 5.86 -5.87
CA ALA A 51 5.63 4.98 -4.91
C ALA A 51 5.48 3.60 -5.53
N LEU A 52 5.86 2.57 -4.78
CA LEU A 52 5.48 1.19 -5.09
C LEU A 52 3.94 1.12 -4.96
N ALA A 53 3.23 0.83 -6.05
CA ALA A 53 1.84 0.41 -5.93
C ALA A 53 1.80 -1.11 -5.86
N PHE A 54 1.28 -1.59 -4.74
CA PHE A 54 0.64 -2.89 -4.71
C PHE A 54 -0.79 -2.73 -5.21
N GLU A 55 -1.23 -3.64 -6.07
CA GLU A 55 -2.61 -3.63 -6.56
C GLU A 55 -3.56 -3.80 -5.36
N PRO A 56 -4.57 -2.93 -5.20
CA PRO A 56 -5.50 -3.02 -4.09
C PRO A 56 -6.32 -4.31 -4.20
N VAL A 57 -6.53 -4.98 -3.07
CA VAL A 57 -7.36 -6.19 -2.98
C VAL A 57 -8.69 -5.82 -2.34
N ILE A 58 -9.80 -6.20 -2.96
CA ILE A 58 -11.14 -6.05 -2.39
C ILE A 58 -11.66 -7.44 -2.06
N ILE A 59 -11.93 -7.69 -0.78
CA ILE A 59 -12.51 -8.93 -0.30
C ILE A 59 -14.02 -8.73 -0.21
N ASP A 60 -14.77 -9.64 -0.82
CA ASP A 60 -16.23 -9.68 -0.73
C ASP A 60 -16.64 -10.81 0.23
N PHE A 61 -17.11 -10.42 1.41
CA PHE A 61 -17.48 -11.35 2.47
C PHE A 61 -18.56 -12.30 1.99
N ASP A 62 -19.60 -11.79 1.32
CA ASP A 62 -20.79 -12.55 0.92
C ASP A 62 -20.50 -13.54 -0.21
N LYS A 63 -19.60 -13.17 -1.13
CA LYS A 63 -19.17 -14.02 -2.25
C LYS A 63 -18.09 -15.06 -1.91
N THR A 64 -17.64 -15.13 -0.65
CA THR A 64 -16.62 -16.09 -0.24
C THR A 64 -17.20 -17.51 -0.20
N ASN A 65 -16.52 -18.49 -0.80
CA ASN A 65 -17.02 -19.87 -0.93
C ASN A 65 -16.73 -20.75 0.30
N ILE A 66 -16.90 -20.20 1.51
CA ILE A 66 -16.69 -20.90 2.80
C ILE A 66 -18.04 -21.01 3.49
N ASN A 67 -18.51 -22.24 3.74
CA ASN A 67 -19.85 -22.46 4.28
C ASN A 67 -19.97 -22.14 5.76
N ASP A 68 -18.92 -22.41 6.54
CA ASP A 68 -18.90 -22.09 7.96
C ASP A 68 -18.60 -20.60 8.18
N TYR A 69 -19.40 -19.97 9.05
CA TYR A 69 -19.36 -18.54 9.26
C TYR A 69 -18.11 -18.11 10.03
N GLU A 70 -17.77 -18.86 11.09
CA GLU A 70 -16.59 -18.64 11.91
C GLU A 70 -15.30 -18.85 11.10
N GLU A 71 -15.24 -19.93 10.31
CA GLU A 71 -14.13 -20.17 9.39
C GLU A 71 -13.97 -19.02 8.37
N ARG A 72 -15.08 -18.52 7.82
CA ARG A 72 -15.07 -17.38 6.88
C ARG A 72 -14.50 -16.12 7.54
N ILE A 73 -14.94 -15.78 8.75
CA ILE A 73 -14.43 -14.64 9.52
C ILE A 73 -12.94 -14.81 9.79
N SER A 74 -12.51 -16.00 10.22
CA SER A 74 -11.11 -16.32 10.52
C SER A 74 -10.21 -16.15 9.28
N CYS A 75 -10.62 -16.71 8.14
CA CYS A 75 -9.89 -16.60 6.88
C CYS A 75 -9.78 -15.15 6.39
N ILE A 76 -10.87 -14.39 6.42
CA ILE A 76 -10.87 -12.99 5.97
C ILE A 76 -10.04 -12.13 6.91
N THR A 77 -10.17 -12.33 8.22
CA THR A 77 -9.36 -11.63 9.24
C THR A 77 -7.88 -11.85 9.03
N TYR A 78 -7.47 -13.11 8.82
CA TYR A 78 -6.08 -13.44 8.51
C TYR A 78 -5.61 -12.78 7.21
N THR A 79 -6.43 -12.80 6.17
CA THR A 79 -6.10 -12.23 4.86
C THR A 79 -5.89 -10.72 4.96
N VAL A 80 -6.80 -10.00 5.64
CA VAL A 80 -6.67 -8.56 5.91
C VAL A 80 -5.37 -8.27 6.67
N TYR A 81 -5.09 -9.03 7.72
CA TYR A 81 -3.86 -8.87 8.50
C TYR A 81 -2.60 -9.08 7.64
N TYR A 82 -2.57 -10.14 6.84
CA TYR A 82 -1.46 -10.46 5.96
C TYR A 82 -1.21 -9.35 4.93
N LEU A 83 -2.25 -8.94 4.19
CA LEU A 83 -2.15 -7.90 3.17
C LEU A 83 -1.65 -6.57 3.74
N MET A 84 -2.20 -6.16 4.89
CA MET A 84 -1.79 -4.91 5.54
C MET A 84 -0.36 -4.97 6.09
N LYS A 85 0.09 -6.14 6.58
CA LYS A 85 1.48 -6.35 6.98
C LYS A 85 2.44 -6.19 5.80
N HIS A 86 1.99 -6.53 4.59
CA HIS A 86 2.73 -6.37 3.34
C HIS A 86 2.48 -5.03 2.63
N ASN A 87 1.83 -4.06 3.31
CA ASN A 87 1.52 -2.74 2.77
C ASN A 87 0.68 -2.77 1.47
N ILE A 88 -0.16 -3.80 1.33
CA ILE A 88 -1.10 -3.97 0.23
C ILE A 88 -2.44 -3.35 0.65
N PRO A 89 -2.98 -2.35 -0.07
CA PRO A 89 -4.26 -1.75 0.27
C PRO A 89 -5.38 -2.78 0.22
N VAL A 90 -6.16 -2.87 1.29
CA VAL A 90 -7.25 -3.85 1.40
C VAL A 90 -8.59 -3.16 1.58
N GLY A 91 -9.57 -3.55 0.78
CA GLY A 91 -10.98 -3.19 0.92
C GLY A 91 -11.79 -4.39 1.37
N LEU A 92 -12.93 -4.11 2.01
CA LEU A 92 -13.89 -5.13 2.45
C LEU A 92 -15.29 -4.70 1.98
N LYS A 93 -16.01 -5.63 1.36
CA LYS A 93 -17.46 -5.54 1.14
C LYS A 93 -18.12 -6.57 2.03
N VAL A 94 -19.07 -6.13 2.85
CA VAL A 94 -19.83 -7.02 3.73
C VAL A 94 -21.24 -6.46 3.87
N ASN A 95 -22.24 -7.25 3.51
CA ASN A 95 -23.63 -6.80 3.40
C ASN A 95 -23.72 -5.53 2.52
N ASP A 96 -24.29 -4.44 3.06
CA ASP A 96 -24.40 -3.13 2.40
C ASP A 96 -23.24 -2.15 2.69
N LYS A 97 -22.21 -2.60 3.44
CA LYS A 97 -21.06 -1.75 3.80
C LYS A 97 -19.90 -2.00 2.85
N GLU A 98 -19.33 -0.91 2.33
CA GLU A 98 -18.12 -0.94 1.50
C GLU A 98 -17.00 -0.10 2.12
N PHE A 99 -15.90 -0.79 2.43
CA PHE A 99 -14.64 -0.22 2.87
C PHE A 99 -13.71 -0.09 1.67
N ARG A 100 -13.42 1.15 1.25
CA ARG A 100 -12.47 1.41 0.16
C ARG A 100 -11.06 0.93 0.54
N PRO A 101 -10.25 0.47 -0.43
CA PRO A 101 -8.88 0.03 -0.15
C PRO A 101 -8.03 1.11 0.51
N ASP A 102 -7.45 0.78 1.66
CA ASP A 102 -6.49 1.61 2.41
C ASP A 102 -5.52 0.69 3.16
N VAL A 103 -4.37 1.23 3.57
CA VAL A 103 -3.31 0.56 4.36
C VAL A 103 -3.21 1.11 5.78
N SER A 104 -3.97 2.15 6.13
CA SER A 104 -3.84 2.83 7.42
C SER A 104 -4.21 1.92 8.60
N HIS A 105 -3.56 2.15 9.75
CA HIS A 105 -3.85 1.40 10.98
C HIS A 105 -5.31 1.59 11.43
N ARG A 106 -5.85 2.81 11.28
CA ARG A 106 -7.25 3.10 11.57
C ARG A 106 -8.19 2.29 10.68
N HIS A 107 -7.86 2.16 9.39
CA HIS A 107 -8.63 1.33 8.46
C HIS A 107 -8.63 -0.15 8.86
N LYS A 108 -7.47 -0.66 9.28
CA LYS A 108 -7.35 -2.03 9.82
C LYS A 108 -8.33 -2.25 10.97
N LEU A 109 -8.34 -1.35 11.94
CA LEU A 109 -9.22 -1.45 13.10
C LEU A 109 -10.70 -1.39 12.71
N ASN A 110 -11.06 -0.54 11.75
CA ASN A 110 -12.43 -0.45 11.26
C ASN A 110 -12.90 -1.75 10.61
N ILE A 111 -12.07 -2.35 9.72
CA ILE A 111 -12.39 -3.63 9.08
C ILE A 111 -12.53 -4.75 10.13
N LEU A 112 -11.56 -4.86 11.05
CA LEU A 112 -11.58 -5.92 12.08
C LEU A 112 -12.76 -5.77 13.03
N ARG A 113 -13.14 -4.53 13.37
CA ARG A 113 -14.32 -4.25 14.18
C ARG A 113 -15.60 -4.72 13.50
N GLU A 114 -15.74 -4.48 12.20
CA GLU A 114 -16.92 -4.91 11.45
C GLU A 114 -16.99 -6.43 11.36
N LEU A 115 -15.87 -7.11 11.09
CA LEU A 115 -15.81 -8.57 11.10
C LEU A 115 -16.19 -9.15 12.46
N ALA A 116 -15.85 -8.48 13.56
CA ALA A 116 -16.21 -8.91 14.92
C ALA A 116 -17.67 -8.62 15.32
N LEU A 117 -18.40 -7.82 14.54
CA LEU A 117 -19.82 -7.53 14.76
C LEU A 117 -20.74 -8.44 13.94
N LEU A 118 -20.15 -9.30 13.11
CA LEU A 118 -20.90 -10.28 12.34
C LEU A 118 -21.41 -11.41 13.27
N PRO A 119 -22.60 -11.96 12.97
CA PRO A 119 -23.33 -12.90 13.83
C PRO A 119 -22.66 -14.26 14.06
#